data_AF-A0A8H6N940-F1
#
_entry.id   AF-A0A8H6N940-F1
#
_cell.length_a   1.000
_cell.length_b   1.000
_cell.length_c   1.000
_cell.angle_alpha   90.00
_cell.angle_beta   90.00
_cell.angle_gamma   90.00
#
_symmetry.space_group_name_H-M   'P 1'
#
loop_
_entity.id
_entity.type
_entity.pdbx_description
1 polymer ?
#
loop_
_entity_poly.entity_id
_entity_poly.type
_entity_poly.pdbx_seq_one_letter_code
_entity_poly.pdbx_strand_id
1 'polypeptide(L)'
;MVSKTLTLLGFAAAAVAKVQFLGVAISGGDFGCEINGNCPLGKVQLPLSSLGGGDGEGQMNHFARDDKLNMFRLPVGWQFLVNNQLGGQLDANNLGRYDQIMQKCLATGAHCMLDIHNFARWNGGIIGQGGPTDDQFVSLWTQLAQKYKDNDKVVFELMNEPHDLDVKLWAATCQKVVTAIRNAGATKQMILLPGTNFNSAEFLVSSGSAEALAAIMNPDGTTDGLIIDVHKYLDEDNSGTHKPCTTNNVESFRTVAEFLRAKGRKALVSETGASSDASCFTAFCAQNTFINQNSDVFVGLVGWAAGSFDTNYVLSLTPKKSGNGYVNNELMKQCVLGTWDTEQNATTPVAPTTAASRPAASATPSAGVPTTLKPSAVPMSSLPASSRPPVSSAPASSGGEEGILPPTSIVSMPTTLLVDPSTPTPPLPTGARRNGTTTTAPPAQPTAAGARVEFVGCLLGLGLFASLFL
;
A
#
# COMPACT_ATOMS: atom_id res chain seq x y z
N MET A 1 -32.95 59.67 7.10
CA MET A 1 -31.77 58.83 7.37
C MET A 1 -32.05 57.43 6.86
N VAL A 2 -31.48 57.06 5.71
CA VAL A 2 -31.66 55.72 5.12
C VAL A 2 -30.52 54.85 5.64
N SER A 3 -30.86 53.87 6.47
CA SER A 3 -29.91 52.88 7.00
C SER A 3 -29.56 51.90 5.89
N LYS A 4 -28.31 51.92 5.41
CA LYS A 4 -27.76 50.91 4.52
C LYS A 4 -27.12 49.82 5.38
N THR A 5 -27.82 48.70 5.53
CA THR A 5 -27.24 47.47 6.08
C THR A 5 -26.36 46.85 5.00
N LEU A 6 -25.05 46.97 5.16
CA LEU A 6 -24.06 46.34 4.30
C LEU A 6 -23.88 44.89 4.78
N THR A 7 -24.50 43.93 4.10
CA THR A 7 -24.26 42.50 4.34
C THR A 7 -22.89 42.14 3.78
N LEU A 8 -21.91 41.97 4.66
CA LEU A 8 -20.58 41.48 4.33
C LEU A 8 -20.69 39.97 4.04
N LEU A 9 -20.75 39.55 2.77
CA LEU A 9 -20.50 38.16 2.41
C LEU A 9 -19.01 37.88 2.65
N GLY A 10 -18.70 37.20 3.76
CA GLY A 10 -17.38 36.64 4.00
C GLY A 10 -17.13 35.53 2.98
N PHE A 11 -16.26 35.79 2.00
CA PHE A 11 -15.63 34.72 1.23
C PHE A 11 -14.67 34.00 2.18
N ALA A 12 -15.10 32.86 2.73
CA ALA A 12 -14.17 31.91 3.28
C ALA A 12 -13.34 31.38 2.10
N ALA A 13 -12.09 31.83 1.99
CA ALA A 13 -11.12 31.12 1.17
C ALA A 13 -11.04 29.71 1.73
N ALA A 14 -11.58 28.73 1.00
CA ALA A 14 -11.31 27.34 1.32
C ALA A 14 -9.81 27.17 1.11
N ALA A 15 -9.05 27.14 2.21
CA ALA A 15 -7.69 26.63 2.17
C ALA A 15 -7.81 25.22 1.59
N VAL A 16 -7.30 25.04 0.37
CA VAL A 16 -7.25 23.73 -0.25
C VAL A 16 -6.26 22.94 0.58
N ALA A 17 -6.77 22.07 1.44
CA ALA A 17 -5.95 21.21 2.26
C ALA A 17 -5.14 20.28 1.35
N LYS A 18 -3.84 20.16 1.62
CA LYS A 18 -2.96 19.17 0.99
C LYS A 18 -2.99 17.86 1.78
N VAL A 19 -2.55 16.76 1.17
CA VAL A 19 -2.41 15.49 1.89
C VAL A 19 -1.46 15.65 3.09
N GLN A 20 -1.73 14.90 4.15
CA GLN A 20 -0.94 14.94 5.38
C GLN A 20 0.48 14.40 5.18
N PHE A 21 0.63 13.37 4.34
CA PHE A 21 1.89 12.68 4.13
C PHE A 21 2.38 12.79 2.68
N LEU A 22 3.60 13.29 2.50
CA LEU A 22 4.32 13.19 1.25
C LEU A 22 5.61 12.40 1.50
N GLY A 23 5.86 11.41 0.66
CA GLY A 23 7.00 10.52 0.80
C GLY A 23 7.59 10.02 -0.49
N VAL A 24 8.66 9.24 -0.34
CA VAL A 24 9.34 8.52 -1.42
C VAL A 24 9.69 7.12 -0.90
N ALA A 25 9.61 6.12 -1.78
CA ALA A 25 10.10 4.77 -1.48
C ALA A 25 11.63 4.75 -1.49
N ILE A 26 12.24 4.22 -0.43
CA ILE A 26 13.69 4.02 -0.29
C ILE A 26 13.93 2.52 -0.47
N SER A 27 13.98 2.10 -1.73
CA SER A 27 14.00 0.68 -2.13
C SER A 27 15.42 0.09 -2.07
N GLY A 28 15.48 -1.24 -2.05
CA GLY A 28 16.71 -2.04 -2.00
C GLY A 28 16.53 -3.34 -1.21
N GLY A 29 15.63 -3.34 -0.21
CA GLY A 29 15.28 -4.54 0.57
C GLY A 29 14.44 -5.57 -0.22
N ASP A 30 13.78 -5.08 -1.26
CA ASP A 30 12.91 -5.75 -2.22
C ASP A 30 13.64 -6.17 -3.50
N PHE A 31 14.89 -5.76 -3.70
CA PHE A 31 15.61 -6.07 -4.94
C PHE A 31 15.69 -7.58 -5.20
N GLY A 32 15.24 -7.96 -6.40
CA GLY A 32 15.12 -9.36 -6.84
C GLY A 32 13.78 -10.01 -6.52
N CYS A 33 12.91 -9.40 -5.71
CA CYS A 33 11.54 -9.87 -5.56
C CYS A 33 10.80 -9.83 -6.89
N GLU A 34 10.21 -10.95 -7.25
CA GLU A 34 9.36 -11.10 -8.42
C GLU A 34 7.88 -11.07 -8.00
N ILE A 35 7.00 -10.70 -8.93
CA ILE A 35 5.55 -10.62 -8.72
C ILE A 35 4.92 -11.97 -8.28
N ASN A 36 5.58 -13.09 -8.56
CA ASN A 36 5.15 -14.40 -8.07
C ASN A 36 5.43 -14.59 -6.57
N GLY A 37 5.99 -13.59 -5.87
CA GLY A 37 6.38 -13.65 -4.47
C GLY A 37 7.67 -14.44 -4.21
N ASN A 38 8.52 -14.66 -5.22
CA ASN A 38 9.87 -15.21 -5.06
C ASN A 38 10.86 -14.06 -4.80
N CYS A 39 11.48 -14.05 -3.62
CA CYS A 39 12.48 -13.05 -3.23
C CYS A 39 13.83 -13.73 -2.88
N PRO A 40 14.76 -13.85 -3.83
CA PRO A 40 16.06 -14.46 -3.59
C PRO A 40 16.95 -13.59 -2.70
N LEU A 41 17.41 -14.15 -1.58
CA LEU A 41 18.21 -13.42 -0.57
C LEU A 41 19.47 -12.75 -1.13
N GLY A 42 20.10 -13.34 -2.14
CA GLY A 42 21.35 -12.85 -2.73
C GLY A 42 21.20 -11.59 -3.60
N LYS A 43 19.97 -11.08 -3.80
CA LYS A 43 19.70 -9.88 -4.59
C LYS A 43 19.42 -8.63 -3.73
N VAL A 44 19.18 -8.83 -2.43
CA VAL A 44 18.86 -7.76 -1.49
C VAL A 44 20.03 -6.79 -1.37
N GLN A 45 19.75 -5.51 -1.60
CA GLN A 45 20.70 -4.41 -1.46
C GLN A 45 20.11 -3.30 -0.61
N LEU A 46 20.04 -3.54 0.70
CA LEU A 46 19.54 -2.61 1.71
C LEU A 46 20.14 -1.19 1.52
N PRO A 47 19.31 -0.12 1.46
CA PRO A 47 19.74 1.23 1.10
C PRO A 47 20.47 1.97 2.24
N LEU A 48 21.59 1.37 2.68
CA LEU A 48 22.58 2.00 3.53
C LEU A 48 23.97 1.72 2.95
N SER A 49 24.77 2.77 2.78
CA SER A 49 26.15 2.63 2.29
C SER A 49 27.01 1.75 3.20
N SER A 50 26.74 1.76 4.51
CA SER A 50 27.40 0.85 5.48
C SER A 50 27.07 -0.62 5.27
N LEU A 51 25.97 -0.93 4.57
CA LEU A 51 25.53 -2.29 4.22
C LEU A 51 25.79 -2.64 2.74
N GLY A 52 26.51 -1.78 2.01
CA GLY A 52 26.83 -1.97 0.59
C GLY A 52 25.73 -1.53 -0.39
N GLY A 53 24.68 -0.85 0.08
CA GLY A 53 23.63 -0.28 -0.76
C GLY A 53 23.77 1.22 -1.03
N GLY A 54 22.69 1.80 -1.55
CA GLY A 54 22.58 3.24 -1.77
C GLY A 54 22.72 4.04 -0.46
N ASP A 55 23.00 5.33 -0.58
CA ASP A 55 23.08 6.26 0.57
C ASP A 55 21.67 6.68 1.04
N GLY A 56 20.84 5.72 1.43
CA GLY A 56 19.45 5.97 1.81
C GLY A 56 19.32 6.84 3.06
N GLU A 57 20.27 6.77 4.01
CA GLU A 57 20.32 7.70 5.15
C GLU A 57 20.51 9.15 4.69
N GLY A 58 21.47 9.41 3.80
CA GLY A 58 21.69 10.75 3.24
C GLY A 58 20.48 11.25 2.44
N GLN A 59 19.88 10.37 1.63
CA GLN A 59 18.67 10.68 0.86
C GLN A 59 17.48 11.01 1.75
N MET A 60 17.15 10.18 2.75
CA MET A 60 16.05 10.45 3.68
C MET A 60 16.27 11.75 4.46
N ASN A 61 17.50 12.03 4.90
CA ASN A 61 17.82 13.30 5.55
C ASN A 61 17.64 14.50 4.61
N HIS A 62 18.03 14.39 3.34
CA HIS A 62 17.78 15.43 2.34
C HIS A 62 16.28 15.68 2.15
N PHE A 63 15.54 14.62 1.84
CA PHE A 63 14.10 14.70 1.62
C PHE A 63 13.36 15.27 2.84
N ALA A 64 13.71 14.85 4.06
CA ALA A 64 13.05 15.34 5.26
C ALA A 64 13.44 16.79 5.62
N ARG A 65 14.74 17.11 5.59
CA ARG A 65 15.24 18.40 6.05
C ARG A 65 15.03 19.50 5.01
N ASP A 66 15.36 19.21 3.76
CA ASP A 66 15.41 20.21 2.68
C ASP A 66 14.07 20.29 1.97
N ASP A 67 13.43 19.15 1.69
CA ASP A 67 12.17 19.07 0.92
C ASP A 67 10.91 18.86 1.77
N LYS A 68 11.05 18.73 3.09
CA LYS A 68 9.94 18.58 4.07
C LYS A 68 9.09 17.31 3.91
N LEU A 69 9.58 16.31 3.18
CA LEU A 69 8.95 14.99 3.16
C LEU A 69 8.88 14.43 4.58
N ASN A 70 7.77 13.77 4.88
CA ASN A 70 7.45 13.33 6.24
C ASN A 70 7.03 11.86 6.29
N MET A 71 7.26 11.11 5.21
CA MET A 71 7.05 9.68 5.14
C MET A 71 8.09 9.01 4.21
N PHE A 72 8.55 7.83 4.58
CA PHE A 72 9.38 6.98 3.71
C PHE A 72 8.83 5.55 3.73
N ARG A 73 8.71 4.96 2.53
CA ARG A 73 8.34 3.55 2.34
C ARG A 73 9.59 2.72 2.19
N LEU A 74 9.70 1.62 2.94
CA LEU A 74 10.91 0.81 3.09
C LEU A 74 10.61 -0.65 2.73
N PRO A 75 10.53 -0.98 1.42
CA PRO A 75 10.24 -2.32 0.94
C PRO A 75 11.26 -3.37 1.41
N VAL A 76 10.76 -4.54 1.78
CA VAL A 76 11.60 -5.71 2.10
C VAL A 76 10.89 -7.02 1.79
N GLY A 77 11.63 -7.99 1.24
CA GLY A 77 11.10 -9.33 1.02
C GLY A 77 10.85 -10.09 2.33
N TRP A 78 9.72 -10.78 2.44
CA TRP A 78 9.40 -11.70 3.54
C TRP A 78 10.51 -12.73 3.72
N GLN A 79 10.99 -13.35 2.62
CA GLN A 79 12.10 -14.30 2.62
C GLN A 79 13.32 -13.76 3.35
N PHE A 80 13.66 -12.49 3.17
CA PHE A 80 14.79 -11.86 3.84
C PHE A 80 14.58 -11.81 5.35
N LEU A 81 13.42 -11.33 5.80
CA LEU A 81 13.12 -11.17 7.22
C LEU A 81 13.14 -12.48 8.02
N VAL A 82 12.75 -13.60 7.40
CA VAL A 82 12.74 -14.93 8.06
C VAL A 82 13.83 -15.86 7.54
N ASN A 83 14.76 -15.37 6.73
CA ASN A 83 15.84 -16.16 6.13
C ASN A 83 15.34 -17.48 5.47
N ASN A 84 14.32 -17.34 4.62
CA ASN A 84 13.60 -18.44 3.95
C ASN A 84 12.89 -19.46 4.87
N GLN A 85 12.79 -19.20 6.18
CA GLN A 85 12.05 -20.06 7.12
C GLN A 85 10.58 -19.63 7.20
N LEU A 86 9.76 -20.06 6.24
CA LEU A 86 8.34 -19.72 6.18
C LEU A 86 7.62 -20.10 7.49
N GLY A 87 6.95 -19.11 8.11
CA GLY A 87 6.27 -19.27 9.40
C GLY A 87 7.20 -19.33 10.62
N GLY A 88 8.52 -19.26 10.40
CA GLY A 88 9.54 -19.25 11.45
C GLY A 88 9.67 -17.90 12.17
N GLN A 89 10.70 -17.82 13.01
CA GLN A 89 11.06 -16.56 13.67
C GLN A 89 11.73 -15.60 12.69
N LEU A 90 11.63 -14.30 12.98
CA LEU A 90 12.47 -13.30 12.32
C LEU A 90 13.94 -13.64 12.54
N ASP A 91 14.71 -13.68 11.46
CA ASP A 91 16.15 -13.91 11.52
C ASP A 91 16.82 -12.68 12.16
N ALA A 92 17.49 -12.88 13.29
CA ALA A 92 18.04 -11.78 14.09
C ALA A 92 19.06 -10.93 13.31
N ASN A 93 19.83 -11.54 12.41
CA ASN A 93 20.83 -10.83 11.62
C ASN A 93 20.17 -10.00 10.51
N ASN A 94 19.26 -10.59 9.75
CA ASN A 94 18.55 -9.91 8.68
C ASN A 94 17.64 -8.80 9.22
N LEU A 95 16.90 -9.09 10.30
CA LEU A 95 16.09 -8.09 10.99
C LEU A 95 16.96 -6.97 11.57
N GLY A 96 18.12 -7.28 12.17
CA GLY A 96 19.03 -6.26 12.67
C GLY A 96 19.62 -5.36 11.58
N ARG A 97 19.80 -5.87 10.36
CA ARG A 97 20.21 -5.07 9.19
C ARG A 97 19.06 -4.20 8.67
N TYR A 98 17.86 -4.76 8.55
CA TYR A 98 16.69 -3.99 8.12
C TYR A 98 16.33 -2.89 9.13
N ASP A 99 16.39 -3.20 10.42
CA ASP A 99 16.10 -2.27 11.52
C ASP A 99 17.05 -1.07 11.51
N GLN A 100 18.31 -1.22 11.07
CA GLN A 100 19.19 -0.06 10.89
C GLN A 100 18.56 0.98 9.94
N ILE A 101 17.93 0.56 8.84
CA ILE A 101 17.24 1.46 7.91
C ILE A 101 16.02 2.08 8.60
N MET A 102 15.20 1.27 9.28
CA MET A 102 14.04 1.75 10.03
C MET A 102 14.45 2.83 11.03
N GLN A 103 15.53 2.63 11.79
CA GLN A 103 16.02 3.62 12.74
C GLN A 103 16.57 4.87 12.05
N LYS A 104 17.26 4.75 10.90
CA LYS A 104 17.68 5.93 10.12
C LYS A 104 16.49 6.73 9.62
N CYS A 105 15.44 6.07 9.15
CA CYS A 105 14.20 6.71 8.77
C CYS A 105 13.55 7.42 9.98
N LEU A 106 13.36 6.72 11.10
CA LEU A 106 12.69 7.27 12.29
C LEU A 106 13.45 8.47 12.88
N ALA A 107 14.78 8.47 12.79
CA ALA A 107 15.63 9.57 13.23
C ALA A 107 15.42 10.88 12.44
N THR A 108 14.89 10.81 11.21
CA THR A 108 14.48 12.01 10.46
C THR A 108 13.25 12.70 11.05
N GLY A 109 12.48 11.97 11.87
CA GLY A 109 11.17 12.40 12.36
C GLY A 109 10.01 12.11 11.42
N ALA A 110 10.24 11.51 10.26
CA ALA A 110 9.20 11.03 9.34
C ALA A 110 8.46 9.78 9.85
N HIS A 111 7.34 9.45 9.20
CA HIS A 111 6.72 8.13 9.29
C HIS A 111 7.49 7.12 8.43
N CYS A 112 7.66 5.91 8.95
CA CYS A 112 8.47 4.87 8.33
C CYS A 112 7.60 3.65 8.07
N MET A 113 7.28 3.44 6.79
CA MET A 113 6.39 2.39 6.33
C MET A 113 7.19 1.12 6.04
N LEU A 114 6.92 0.09 6.83
CA LEU A 114 7.42 -1.27 6.61
C LEU A 114 6.51 -1.94 5.60
N ASP A 115 7.05 -2.20 4.42
CA ASP A 115 6.37 -2.87 3.31
C ASP A 115 6.89 -4.31 3.15
N ILE A 116 5.97 -5.27 3.23
CA ILE A 116 6.24 -6.67 2.86
C ILE A 116 6.02 -6.84 1.37
N HIS A 117 7.13 -6.85 0.62
CA HIS A 117 7.14 -6.71 -0.83
C HIS A 117 6.94 -8.04 -1.59
N ASN A 118 5.82 -8.73 -1.33
CA ASN A 118 5.64 -10.15 -1.69
C ASN A 118 4.41 -10.50 -2.54
N PHE A 119 3.60 -9.54 -2.99
CA PHE A 119 2.52 -9.78 -3.97
C PHE A 119 1.46 -10.80 -3.48
N ALA A 120 1.23 -10.82 -2.17
CA ALA A 120 0.44 -11.79 -1.42
C ALA A 120 0.86 -13.26 -1.64
N ARG A 121 2.14 -13.48 -1.97
CA ARG A 121 2.69 -14.78 -2.34
C ARG A 121 4.00 -15.10 -1.65
N TRP A 122 4.28 -16.40 -1.58
CA TRP A 122 5.59 -16.95 -1.28
C TRP A 122 5.92 -18.01 -2.31
N ASN A 123 6.94 -17.75 -3.13
CA ASN A 123 7.44 -18.67 -4.17
C ASN A 123 6.31 -19.25 -5.05
N GLY A 124 5.42 -18.39 -5.54
CA GLY A 124 4.29 -18.73 -6.41
C GLY A 124 2.98 -19.03 -5.69
N GLY A 125 3.02 -19.43 -4.42
CA GLY A 125 1.82 -19.79 -3.65
C GLY A 125 1.15 -18.57 -3.02
N ILE A 126 -0.16 -18.42 -3.21
CA ILE A 126 -0.96 -17.31 -2.65
C ILE A 126 -1.33 -17.59 -1.18
N ILE A 127 -1.08 -16.62 -0.31
CA ILE A 127 -1.39 -16.72 1.13
C ILE A 127 -2.89 -16.99 1.33
N GLY A 128 -3.21 -18.02 2.12
CA GLY A 128 -4.60 -18.42 2.41
C GLY A 128 -5.33 -19.08 1.23
N GLN A 129 -4.69 -19.21 0.07
CA GLN A 129 -5.31 -19.66 -1.19
C GLN A 129 -4.41 -20.64 -1.96
N GLY A 130 -3.77 -21.56 -1.23
CA GLY A 130 -2.93 -22.63 -1.79
C GLY A 130 -1.43 -22.47 -1.58
N GLY A 131 -0.99 -21.30 -1.10
CA GLY A 131 0.37 -21.03 -0.63
C GLY A 131 0.49 -21.11 0.89
N PRO A 132 1.24 -20.18 1.52
CA PRO A 132 1.31 -20.09 2.98
C PRO A 132 -0.07 -20.02 3.65
N THR A 133 -0.19 -20.52 4.87
CA THR A 133 -1.40 -20.35 5.66
C THR A 133 -1.50 -18.93 6.21
N ASP A 134 -2.72 -18.50 6.55
CA ASP A 134 -2.94 -17.23 7.24
C ASP A 134 -2.11 -17.15 8.53
N ASP A 135 -1.99 -18.25 9.27
CA ASP A 135 -1.24 -18.30 10.53
C ASP A 135 0.26 -18.05 10.33
N GLN A 136 0.84 -18.49 9.21
CA GLN A 136 2.25 -18.21 8.89
C GLN A 136 2.47 -16.73 8.59
N PHE A 137 1.51 -16.08 7.92
CA PHE A 137 1.57 -14.65 7.65
C PHE A 137 1.25 -13.80 8.90
N VAL A 138 0.30 -14.24 9.72
CA VAL A 138 0.00 -13.66 11.04
C VAL A 138 1.22 -13.75 11.97
N SER A 139 1.98 -14.85 11.92
CA SER A 139 3.21 -15.02 12.70
C SER A 139 4.25 -13.94 12.36
N LEU A 140 4.47 -13.66 11.07
CA LEU A 140 5.36 -12.59 10.61
C LEU A 140 4.93 -11.24 11.22
N TRP A 141 3.67 -10.88 11.03
CA TRP A 141 3.16 -9.56 11.45
C TRP A 141 3.09 -9.41 12.96
N THR A 142 2.81 -10.48 13.71
CA THR A 142 2.85 -10.48 15.18
C THR A 142 4.24 -10.10 15.67
N GLN A 143 5.29 -10.71 15.12
CA GLN A 143 6.68 -10.45 15.51
C GLN A 143 7.13 -9.02 15.15
N LEU A 144 6.77 -8.54 13.94
CA LEU A 144 7.06 -7.17 13.51
C LEU A 144 6.33 -6.14 14.38
N ALA A 145 5.05 -6.36 14.68
CA ALA A 145 4.27 -5.51 15.57
C ALA A 145 4.89 -5.47 16.97
N GLN A 146 5.28 -6.61 17.53
CA GLN A 146 5.95 -6.66 18.84
C GLN A 146 7.25 -5.86 18.87
N LYS A 147 8.04 -5.87 17.79
CA LYS A 147 9.28 -5.10 17.68
C LYS A 147 9.03 -3.59 17.62
N TYR A 148 7.99 -3.15 16.90
CA TYR A 148 7.79 -1.74 16.56
C TYR A 148 6.63 -1.04 17.28
N LYS A 149 5.88 -1.75 18.13
CA LYS A 149 4.66 -1.25 18.82
C LYS A 149 4.84 0.06 19.59
N ASP A 150 6.04 0.34 20.10
CA ASP A 150 6.28 1.51 20.96
C ASP A 150 6.56 2.79 20.15
N ASN A 151 6.62 2.71 18.81
CA ASN A 151 6.85 3.86 17.95
C ASN A 151 5.65 4.13 17.03
N ASP A 152 4.94 5.22 17.34
CA ASP A 152 3.72 5.63 16.62
C ASP A 152 4.00 6.12 15.19
N LYS A 153 5.26 6.36 14.82
CA LYS A 153 5.67 6.74 13.46
C LYS A 153 5.91 5.55 12.54
N VAL A 154 5.87 4.32 13.05
CA VAL A 154 5.92 3.13 12.20
C VAL A 154 4.55 2.94 11.53
N VAL A 155 4.57 2.66 10.23
CA VAL A 155 3.39 2.33 9.44
C VAL A 155 3.55 0.90 8.95
N PHE A 156 2.50 0.10 9.09
CA PHE A 156 2.50 -1.30 8.66
C PHE A 156 1.77 -1.44 7.34
N GLU A 157 2.50 -1.62 6.25
CA GLU A 157 1.92 -1.98 4.97
C GLU A 157 1.87 -3.49 4.84
N LEU A 158 0.65 -4.04 4.90
CA LEU A 158 0.48 -5.48 5.07
C LEU A 158 1.15 -6.28 3.95
N MET A 159 1.05 -5.80 2.71
CA MET A 159 1.56 -6.51 1.54
C MET A 159 1.58 -5.60 0.31
N ASN A 160 2.71 -5.55 -0.39
CA ASN A 160 2.79 -4.95 -1.71
C ASN A 160 1.93 -5.73 -2.72
N GLU A 161 1.08 -5.01 -3.46
CA GLU A 161 0.46 -5.45 -4.72
C GLU A 161 -0.06 -6.90 -4.82
N PRO A 162 -1.01 -7.34 -3.98
CA PRO A 162 -1.74 -8.57 -4.24
C PRO A 162 -2.39 -8.57 -5.64
N HIS A 163 -2.35 -9.70 -6.34
CA HIS A 163 -2.94 -9.86 -7.67
C HIS A 163 -3.40 -11.29 -7.92
N ASP A 164 -4.27 -11.50 -8.92
CA ASP A 164 -4.78 -12.82 -9.34
C ASP A 164 -5.23 -13.73 -8.18
N LEU A 165 -6.02 -13.17 -7.25
CA LEU A 165 -6.53 -13.85 -6.07
C LEU A 165 -8.00 -13.55 -5.79
N ASP A 166 -8.66 -14.37 -4.96
CA ASP A 166 -9.98 -14.06 -4.42
C ASP A 166 -9.85 -12.98 -3.34
N VAL A 167 -10.33 -11.78 -3.65
CA VAL A 167 -10.19 -10.61 -2.78
C VAL A 167 -10.96 -10.73 -1.47
N LYS A 168 -12.01 -11.55 -1.39
CA LYS A 168 -12.77 -11.75 -0.15
C LYS A 168 -11.99 -12.64 0.82
N LEU A 169 -11.36 -13.70 0.31
CA LEU A 169 -10.46 -14.54 1.10
C LEU A 169 -9.23 -13.75 1.56
N TRP A 170 -8.69 -12.90 0.68
CA TRP A 170 -7.59 -12.00 1.02
C TRP A 170 -7.98 -10.98 2.10
N ALA A 171 -9.14 -10.33 2.01
CA ALA A 171 -9.62 -9.41 3.04
C ALA A 171 -9.81 -10.10 4.40
N ALA A 172 -10.24 -11.38 4.41
CA ALA A 172 -10.30 -12.18 5.63
C ALA A 172 -8.90 -12.46 6.22
N THR A 173 -7.89 -12.69 5.36
CA THR A 173 -6.49 -12.79 5.76
C THR A 173 -6.00 -11.49 6.39
N CYS A 174 -6.24 -10.34 5.73
CA CYS A 174 -5.90 -9.02 6.26
C CYS A 174 -6.59 -8.74 7.61
N GLN A 175 -7.85 -9.13 7.80
CA GLN A 175 -8.56 -8.99 9.07
C GLN A 175 -7.85 -9.76 10.21
N LYS A 176 -7.39 -10.99 9.95
CA LYS A 176 -6.62 -11.77 10.94
C LYS A 176 -5.31 -11.07 11.29
N VAL A 177 -4.61 -10.52 10.30
CA VAL A 177 -3.35 -9.80 10.49
C VAL A 177 -3.55 -8.50 11.28
N VAL A 178 -4.56 -7.68 10.94
CA VAL A 178 -4.93 -6.47 11.72
C VAL A 178 -5.19 -6.84 13.17
N THR A 179 -5.99 -7.88 13.40
CA THR A 179 -6.30 -8.37 14.76
C THR A 179 -5.03 -8.74 15.51
N ALA A 180 -4.11 -9.47 14.87
CA ALA A 180 -2.85 -9.89 15.48
C ALA A 180 -1.91 -8.72 15.78
N ILE A 181 -1.78 -7.74 14.87
CA ILE A 181 -0.99 -6.53 15.08
C ILE A 181 -1.50 -5.75 16.30
N ARG A 182 -2.82 -5.54 16.39
CA ARG A 182 -3.42 -4.83 17.53
C ARG A 182 -3.24 -5.60 18.83
N ASN A 183 -3.44 -6.93 18.82
CA ASN A 183 -3.24 -7.79 19.99
C ASN A 183 -1.78 -7.90 20.44
N ALA A 184 -0.82 -7.70 19.53
CA ALA A 184 0.61 -7.60 19.84
C ALA A 184 0.99 -6.29 20.56
N GLY A 185 0.05 -5.34 20.69
CA GLY A 185 0.21 -4.07 21.41
C GLY A 185 0.47 -2.86 20.50
N ALA A 186 0.51 -3.03 19.18
CA ALA A 186 0.70 -1.93 18.24
C ALA A 186 -0.65 -1.24 17.92
N THR A 187 -1.16 -0.48 18.89
CA THR A 187 -2.54 0.04 18.87
C THR A 187 -2.70 1.40 18.19
N LYS A 188 -1.61 2.10 17.89
CA LYS A 188 -1.64 3.48 17.39
C LYS A 188 -1.16 3.64 15.95
N GLN A 189 -0.40 2.67 15.46
CA GLN A 189 0.19 2.70 14.12
C GLN A 189 -0.90 2.66 13.05
N MET A 190 -0.61 3.33 11.92
CA MET A 190 -1.38 3.15 10.70
C MET A 190 -1.10 1.75 10.12
N ILE A 191 -2.15 1.10 9.62
CA ILE A 191 -2.07 -0.17 8.89
C ILE A 191 -2.67 0.05 7.50
N LEU A 192 -1.88 -0.20 6.46
CA LEU A 192 -2.31 -0.11 5.07
C LEU A 192 -2.88 -1.44 4.59
N LEU A 193 -4.07 -1.38 3.99
CA LEU A 193 -4.88 -2.52 3.59
C LEU A 193 -4.86 -2.65 2.06
N PRO A 194 -4.10 -3.61 1.50
CA PRO A 194 -3.93 -3.76 0.06
C PRO A 194 -5.02 -4.62 -0.58
N GLY A 195 -5.41 -4.25 -1.80
CA GLY A 195 -6.42 -4.93 -2.61
C GLY A 195 -5.82 -5.87 -3.66
N THR A 196 -6.66 -6.43 -4.52
CA THR A 196 -6.17 -7.19 -5.70
C THR A 196 -5.90 -6.25 -6.89
N ASN A 197 -5.47 -6.82 -8.02
CA ASN A 197 -5.02 -6.07 -9.22
C ASN A 197 -3.90 -5.07 -8.91
N PHE A 198 -2.88 -5.53 -8.17
CA PHE A 198 -1.70 -4.73 -7.85
C PHE A 198 -2.06 -3.40 -7.15
N ASN A 199 -3.00 -3.44 -6.20
CA ASN A 199 -3.52 -2.24 -5.51
C ASN A 199 -4.05 -1.14 -6.46
N SER A 200 -4.35 -1.45 -7.72
CA SER A 200 -4.62 -0.42 -8.73
C SER A 200 -5.82 0.45 -8.39
N ALA A 201 -5.62 1.78 -8.37
CA ALA A 201 -6.69 2.77 -8.17
C ALA A 201 -7.84 2.59 -9.16
N GLU A 202 -7.53 2.19 -10.40
CA GLU A 202 -8.53 1.99 -11.46
C GLU A 202 -9.45 0.79 -11.21
N PHE A 203 -8.90 -0.29 -10.66
CA PHE A 203 -9.64 -1.52 -10.41
C PHE A 203 -10.09 -1.69 -8.96
N LEU A 204 -9.71 -0.79 -8.06
CA LEU A 204 -9.99 -0.92 -6.62
C LEU A 204 -11.49 -1.14 -6.35
N VAL A 205 -12.36 -0.32 -6.95
CA VAL A 205 -13.82 -0.41 -6.76
C VAL A 205 -14.41 -1.56 -7.57
N SER A 206 -14.09 -1.67 -8.85
CA SER A 206 -14.70 -2.64 -9.77
C SER A 206 -14.31 -4.09 -9.48
N SER A 207 -13.14 -4.33 -8.90
CA SER A 207 -12.69 -5.66 -8.44
C SER A 207 -13.38 -6.14 -7.17
N GLY A 208 -14.10 -5.25 -6.47
CA GLY A 208 -14.65 -5.52 -5.14
C GLY A 208 -13.64 -5.37 -3.98
N SER A 209 -12.38 -5.00 -4.26
CA SER A 209 -11.37 -4.73 -3.23
C SER A 209 -11.83 -3.63 -2.28
N ALA A 210 -12.33 -2.51 -2.83
CA ALA A 210 -12.74 -1.37 -2.04
C ALA A 210 -13.77 -1.75 -0.95
N GLU A 211 -14.81 -2.52 -1.32
CA GLU A 211 -15.85 -2.96 -0.38
C GLU A 211 -15.31 -3.97 0.64
N ALA A 212 -14.52 -4.96 0.20
CA ALA A 212 -13.97 -5.99 1.07
C ALA A 212 -13.02 -5.41 2.12
N LEU A 213 -12.15 -4.46 1.73
CA LEU A 213 -11.21 -3.78 2.62
C LEU A 213 -11.92 -2.75 3.51
N ALA A 214 -12.97 -2.09 2.99
CA ALA A 214 -13.78 -1.15 3.76
C ALA A 214 -14.48 -1.81 4.98
N ALA A 215 -14.67 -3.14 4.94
CA ALA A 215 -15.29 -3.91 6.02
C ALA A 215 -14.33 -4.37 7.13
N ILE A 216 -13.01 -4.25 6.93
CA ILE A 216 -12.01 -4.65 7.94
C ILE A 216 -12.05 -3.69 9.13
N MET A 217 -12.04 -4.25 10.35
CA MET A 217 -12.13 -3.50 11.61
C MET A 217 -11.00 -3.88 12.58
N ASN A 218 -10.67 -2.95 13.48
CA ASN A 218 -9.89 -3.25 14.67
C ASN A 218 -10.70 -4.16 15.63
N PRO A 219 -10.06 -4.81 16.62
CA PRO A 219 -10.75 -5.65 17.60
C PRO A 219 -11.84 -4.94 18.42
N ASP A 220 -11.75 -3.61 18.56
CA ASP A 220 -12.74 -2.78 19.24
C ASP A 220 -13.93 -2.36 18.34
N GLY A 221 -13.96 -2.84 17.08
CA GLY A 221 -14.99 -2.52 16.09
C GLY A 221 -14.79 -1.19 15.36
N THR A 222 -13.70 -0.45 15.63
CA THR A 222 -13.38 0.79 14.90
C THR A 222 -12.64 0.50 13.60
N THR A 223 -12.48 1.52 12.76
CA THR A 223 -11.59 1.50 11.58
C THR A 223 -10.41 2.47 11.76
N ASP A 224 -10.17 2.93 12.99
CA ASP A 224 -9.14 3.92 13.30
C ASP A 224 -7.75 3.40 12.93
N GLY A 225 -6.99 4.23 12.20
CA GLY A 225 -5.67 3.87 11.69
C GLY A 225 -5.67 2.79 10.59
N LEU A 226 -6.83 2.30 10.11
CA LEU A 226 -6.93 1.35 9.00
C LEU A 226 -7.16 2.09 7.68
N ILE A 227 -6.12 2.18 6.86
CA ILE A 227 -6.06 2.98 5.65
C ILE A 227 -6.05 2.06 4.43
N ILE A 228 -6.87 2.33 3.41
CA ILE A 228 -6.84 1.54 2.18
C ILE A 228 -5.59 1.90 1.38
N ASP A 229 -4.90 0.87 0.90
CA ASP A 229 -3.67 1.02 0.14
C ASP A 229 -3.95 1.04 -1.38
N VAL A 230 -3.35 2.00 -2.08
CA VAL A 230 -3.64 2.26 -3.50
C VAL A 230 -2.36 2.57 -4.27
N HIS A 231 -2.20 1.93 -5.42
CA HIS A 231 -1.12 2.16 -6.36
C HIS A 231 -1.68 2.65 -7.70
N LYS A 232 -0.89 3.44 -8.45
CA LYS A 232 -1.20 3.72 -9.86
C LYS A 232 0.01 4.24 -10.62
N TYR A 233 0.24 3.71 -11.81
CA TYR A 233 1.21 4.22 -12.78
C TYR A 233 0.52 4.86 -13.99
N LEU A 234 1.31 5.61 -14.77
CA LEU A 234 0.82 6.48 -15.84
C LEU A 234 1.12 5.95 -17.25
N ASP A 235 1.90 4.88 -17.35
CA ASP A 235 2.22 4.23 -18.61
C ASP A 235 1.06 3.37 -19.13
N GLU A 236 1.19 2.93 -20.38
CA GLU A 236 0.12 2.31 -21.18
C GLU A 236 -0.51 1.06 -20.56
N ASP A 237 0.20 0.35 -19.69
CA ASP A 237 -0.23 -0.88 -19.05
C ASP A 237 -0.24 -0.81 -17.51
N ASN A 238 -0.09 0.41 -16.94
CA ASN A 238 -0.07 0.64 -15.50
C ASN A 238 1.05 -0.11 -14.75
N SER A 239 2.15 -0.48 -15.44
CA SER A 239 3.25 -1.26 -14.86
C SER A 239 4.37 -0.41 -14.26
N GLY A 240 4.48 0.87 -14.63
CA GLY A 240 5.61 1.71 -14.25
C GLY A 240 6.92 1.31 -14.93
N THR A 241 6.87 0.66 -16.10
CA THR A 241 8.06 0.17 -16.79
C THR A 241 8.38 0.94 -18.08
N HIS A 242 7.43 1.72 -18.59
CA HIS A 242 7.59 2.49 -19.82
C HIS A 242 7.91 3.96 -19.54
N LYS A 243 8.60 4.58 -20.51
CA LYS A 243 8.94 6.00 -20.42
C LYS A 243 7.72 6.91 -20.59
N PRO A 244 6.90 6.78 -21.64
CA PRO A 244 5.83 7.74 -21.87
C PRO A 244 4.69 7.57 -20.88
N CYS A 245 4.14 8.69 -20.42
CA CYS A 245 2.88 8.72 -19.71
C CYS A 245 1.74 8.84 -20.74
N THR A 246 0.75 7.97 -20.63
CA THR A 246 -0.41 7.92 -21.55
C THR A 246 -1.71 8.38 -20.90
N THR A 247 -1.71 8.55 -19.57
CA THR A 247 -2.86 9.01 -18.77
C THR A 247 -2.41 9.86 -17.60
N ASN A 248 -3.32 10.67 -17.04
CA ASN A 248 -3.13 11.43 -15.80
C ASN A 248 -3.83 10.77 -14.59
N ASN A 249 -4.53 9.65 -14.79
CA ASN A 249 -5.26 8.90 -13.77
C ASN A 249 -6.30 9.68 -12.95
N VAL A 250 -6.64 10.92 -13.32
CA VAL A 250 -7.55 11.79 -12.53
C VAL A 250 -8.93 11.14 -12.37
N GLU A 251 -9.43 10.50 -13.42
CA GLU A 251 -10.72 9.78 -13.37
C GLU A 251 -10.67 8.59 -12.40
N SER A 252 -9.61 7.78 -12.44
CA SER A 252 -9.41 6.65 -11.53
C SER A 252 -9.38 7.10 -10.07
N PHE A 253 -8.59 8.13 -9.76
CA PHE A 253 -8.54 8.69 -8.41
C PHE A 253 -9.85 9.36 -8.00
N ARG A 254 -10.63 9.94 -8.93
CA ARG A 254 -11.95 10.47 -8.60
C ARG A 254 -12.91 9.37 -8.17
N THR A 255 -12.96 8.26 -8.92
CA THR A 255 -13.77 7.09 -8.55
C THR A 255 -13.41 6.56 -7.16
N VAL A 256 -12.11 6.47 -6.85
CA VAL A 256 -11.65 6.09 -5.50
C VAL A 256 -12.07 7.10 -4.45
N ALA A 257 -11.88 8.41 -4.69
CA ALA A 257 -12.23 9.46 -3.74
C ALA A 257 -13.73 9.47 -3.41
N GLU A 258 -14.59 9.30 -4.42
CA GLU A 258 -16.04 9.22 -4.25
C GLU A 258 -16.44 8.01 -3.40
N PHE A 259 -15.85 6.83 -3.65
CA PHE A 259 -16.08 5.65 -2.83
C PHE A 259 -15.66 5.89 -1.36
N LEU A 260 -14.45 6.41 -1.15
CA LEU A 260 -13.89 6.64 0.18
C LEU A 260 -14.77 7.60 0.99
N ARG A 261 -15.22 8.71 0.38
CA ARG A 261 -16.15 9.66 1.01
C ARG A 261 -17.46 8.99 1.39
N ALA A 262 -18.04 8.22 0.48
CA ALA A 262 -19.31 7.54 0.71
C ALA A 262 -19.23 6.50 1.86
N LYS A 263 -18.06 5.87 2.04
CA LYS A 263 -17.84 4.86 3.08
C LYS A 263 -17.22 5.41 4.37
N GLY A 264 -16.88 6.71 4.42
CA GLY A 264 -16.15 7.29 5.53
C GLY A 264 -14.77 6.64 5.76
N ARG A 265 -14.13 6.20 4.68
CA ARG A 265 -12.79 5.57 4.70
C ARG A 265 -11.75 6.54 4.12
N LYS A 266 -10.49 6.23 4.38
CA LYS A 266 -9.35 6.96 3.85
C LYS A 266 -8.40 6.01 3.12
N ALA A 267 -7.63 6.55 2.19
CA ALA A 267 -6.59 5.83 1.48
C ALA A 267 -5.25 6.57 1.49
N LEU A 268 -4.18 5.85 1.27
CA LEU A 268 -2.85 6.39 1.02
C LEU A 268 -2.41 5.85 -0.34
N VAL A 269 -1.90 6.74 -1.21
CA VAL A 269 -1.30 6.34 -2.48
C VAL A 269 0.15 5.97 -2.20
N SER A 270 0.42 4.71 -1.84
CA SER A 270 1.73 4.26 -1.34
C SER A 270 2.74 3.99 -2.46
N GLU A 271 2.26 3.94 -3.70
CA GLU A 271 3.11 3.81 -4.88
C GLU A 271 2.51 4.53 -6.10
N THR A 272 3.29 5.46 -6.65
CA THR A 272 3.08 5.99 -8.00
C THR A 272 4.39 6.54 -8.52
N GLY A 273 4.58 6.52 -9.83
CA GLY A 273 5.78 7.03 -10.46
C GLY A 273 5.55 7.35 -11.92
N ALA A 274 6.46 8.13 -12.47
CA ALA A 274 6.51 8.48 -13.87
C ALA A 274 7.97 8.64 -14.29
N SER A 275 8.24 8.52 -15.60
CA SER A 275 9.59 8.78 -16.10
C SER A 275 9.83 10.28 -16.30
N SER A 276 11.07 10.65 -16.65
CA SER A 276 11.42 12.01 -17.06
C SER A 276 11.07 12.35 -18.53
N ASP A 277 10.23 11.53 -19.18
CA ASP A 277 9.69 11.85 -20.51
C ASP A 277 8.80 13.10 -20.47
N ALA A 278 8.80 13.89 -21.55
CA ALA A 278 8.04 15.15 -21.62
C ALA A 278 6.53 14.94 -21.41
N SER A 279 5.97 13.81 -21.83
CA SER A 279 4.56 13.46 -21.61
C SER A 279 4.19 13.38 -20.13
N CYS A 280 5.15 13.03 -19.27
CA CYS A 280 4.92 12.79 -17.85
C CYS A 280 4.83 14.06 -17.01
N PHE A 281 5.52 15.15 -17.38
CA PHE A 281 5.51 16.39 -16.60
C PHE A 281 4.11 17.01 -16.49
N THR A 282 3.27 16.89 -17.52
CA THR A 282 1.88 17.37 -17.43
C THR A 282 1.00 16.35 -16.70
N ALA A 283 1.08 15.08 -17.09
CA ALA A 283 0.17 14.05 -16.61
C ALA A 283 0.38 13.71 -15.12
N PHE A 284 1.63 13.57 -14.68
CA PHE A 284 1.98 13.25 -13.31
C PHE A 284 1.70 14.40 -12.35
N CYS A 285 2.00 15.63 -12.77
CA CYS A 285 1.64 16.82 -12.01
C CYS A 285 0.11 16.93 -11.84
N ALA A 286 -0.69 16.66 -12.88
CA ALA A 286 -2.15 16.68 -12.79
C ALA A 286 -2.70 15.60 -11.82
N GLN A 287 -2.16 14.39 -11.88
CA GLN A 287 -2.49 13.30 -10.95
C GLN A 287 -2.25 13.73 -9.49
N ASN A 288 -1.02 14.17 -9.19
CA ASN A 288 -0.60 14.46 -7.82
C ASN A 288 -1.32 15.71 -7.28
N THR A 289 -1.60 16.70 -8.15
CA THR A 289 -2.47 17.83 -7.80
C THR A 289 -3.87 17.36 -7.41
N PHE A 290 -4.47 16.44 -8.17
CA PHE A 290 -5.79 15.91 -7.84
C PHE A 290 -5.78 15.18 -6.49
N ILE A 291 -4.79 14.32 -6.24
CA ILE A 291 -4.64 13.61 -4.96
C ILE A 291 -4.52 14.61 -3.81
N ASN A 292 -3.66 15.63 -3.96
CA ASN A 292 -3.49 16.70 -2.96
C ASN A 292 -4.77 17.47 -2.69
N GLN A 293 -5.57 17.79 -3.71
CA GLN A 293 -6.84 18.51 -3.58
C GLN A 293 -7.97 17.68 -2.95
N ASN A 294 -7.81 16.36 -2.86
CA ASN A 294 -8.78 15.43 -2.28
C ASN A 294 -8.26 14.87 -0.94
N SER A 295 -7.59 15.71 -0.16
CA SER A 295 -6.91 15.34 1.10
C SER A 295 -7.86 14.97 2.25
N ASP A 296 -9.16 15.17 2.08
CA ASP A 296 -10.18 14.69 3.01
C ASP A 296 -10.23 13.14 3.06
N VAL A 297 -9.90 12.49 1.93
CA VAL A 297 -9.89 11.03 1.79
C VAL A 297 -8.53 10.44 1.46
N PHE A 298 -7.65 11.17 0.77
CA PHE A 298 -6.27 10.75 0.58
C PHE A 298 -5.38 11.32 1.69
N VAL A 299 -4.84 10.46 2.55
CA VAL A 299 -3.96 10.92 3.64
C VAL A 299 -2.53 11.17 3.17
N GLY A 300 -2.13 10.59 2.05
CA GLY A 300 -0.77 10.74 1.55
C GLY A 300 -0.50 10.20 0.16
N LEU A 301 0.69 10.56 -0.31
CA LEU A 301 1.26 10.18 -1.60
C LEU A 301 2.74 9.80 -1.41
N VAL A 302 3.14 8.65 -1.94
CA VAL A 302 4.52 8.17 -1.91
C VAL A 302 5.01 7.91 -3.34
N GLY A 303 6.05 8.63 -3.74
CA GLY A 303 6.69 8.48 -5.05
C GLY A 303 7.59 7.24 -5.12
N TRP A 304 7.47 6.47 -6.20
CA TRP A 304 8.37 5.40 -6.59
C TRP A 304 9.37 5.89 -7.65
N ALA A 305 10.69 5.84 -7.44
CA ALA A 305 11.42 5.40 -6.23
C ALA A 305 12.82 6.02 -6.09
N ALA A 306 13.40 5.90 -4.89
CA ALA A 306 14.78 6.24 -4.56
C ALA A 306 15.46 5.09 -3.78
N GLY A 307 16.48 5.38 -2.95
CA GLY A 307 17.20 4.38 -2.17
C GLY A 307 18.40 3.81 -2.93
N SER A 308 18.40 2.50 -3.16
CA SER A 308 19.45 1.79 -3.90
C SER A 308 19.28 1.83 -5.42
N PHE A 309 18.19 2.44 -5.94
CA PHE A 309 18.07 2.69 -7.37
C PHE A 309 19.07 3.75 -7.85
N ASP A 310 19.68 3.49 -9.01
CA ASP A 310 20.53 4.46 -9.70
C ASP A 310 19.72 5.63 -10.25
N THR A 311 20.37 6.79 -10.43
CA THR A 311 19.71 8.01 -10.94
C THR A 311 19.21 7.89 -12.39
N ASN A 312 19.60 6.84 -13.12
CA ASN A 312 19.17 6.56 -14.50
C ASN A 312 18.07 5.50 -14.60
N TYR A 313 17.60 4.95 -13.47
CA TYR A 313 16.40 4.11 -13.45
C TYR A 313 15.21 4.90 -14.03
N VAL A 314 14.36 4.23 -14.80
CA VAL A 314 13.31 4.89 -15.60
C VAL A 314 12.34 5.72 -14.75
N LEU A 315 12.02 5.27 -13.54
CA LEU A 315 11.20 6.01 -12.58
C LEU A 315 12.02 6.62 -11.42
N SER A 316 13.31 6.87 -11.63
CA SER A 316 14.18 7.36 -10.56
C SER A 316 13.70 8.69 -10.00
N LEU A 317 13.51 8.74 -8.68
CA LEU A 317 13.48 9.93 -7.83
C LEU A 317 14.74 10.03 -6.96
N THR A 318 15.71 9.11 -7.12
CA THR A 318 17.01 9.16 -6.43
C THR A 318 17.69 10.51 -6.66
N PRO A 319 18.00 11.29 -5.61
CA PRO A 319 18.62 12.57 -5.77
C PRO A 319 20.13 12.40 -6.01
N LYS A 320 20.70 13.29 -6.82
CA LYS A 320 22.13 13.22 -7.15
C LYS A 320 22.95 13.87 -6.04
N LYS A 321 23.95 13.15 -5.52
CA LYS A 321 24.92 13.71 -4.56
C LYS A 321 25.73 14.82 -5.23
N SER A 322 25.81 15.98 -4.59
CA SER A 322 26.53 17.17 -5.08
C SER A 322 27.24 17.85 -3.91
N GLY A 323 28.57 17.74 -3.84
CA GLY A 323 29.35 18.15 -2.67
C GLY A 323 28.88 17.42 -1.40
N ASN A 324 28.52 18.20 -0.38
CA ASN A 324 28.00 17.68 0.90
C ASN A 324 26.46 17.55 0.93
N GLY A 325 25.78 17.81 -0.20
CA GLY A 325 24.32 17.78 -0.29
C GLY A 325 23.81 16.91 -1.43
N TYR A 326 22.52 17.06 -1.70
CA TYR A 326 21.80 16.35 -2.74
C TYR A 326 21.00 17.32 -3.61
N VAL A 327 20.77 16.92 -4.85
CA VAL A 327 19.96 17.67 -5.81
C VAL A 327 18.92 16.75 -6.43
N ASN A 328 17.65 17.09 -6.19
CA ASN A 328 16.51 16.43 -6.80
C ASN A 328 16.49 16.63 -8.32
N ASN A 329 15.99 15.62 -9.03
CA ASN A 329 15.68 15.75 -10.45
C ASN A 329 14.43 16.63 -10.67
N GLU A 330 14.17 16.97 -11.93
CA GLU A 330 13.13 17.93 -12.25
C GLU A 330 11.71 17.37 -12.03
N LEU A 331 11.50 16.07 -12.25
CA LEU A 331 10.21 15.42 -12.01
C LEU A 331 9.83 15.47 -10.52
N MET A 332 10.78 15.17 -9.63
CA MET A 332 10.62 15.28 -8.18
C MET A 332 10.25 16.71 -7.78
N LYS A 333 11.00 17.70 -8.29
CA LYS A 333 10.75 19.12 -7.99
C LYS A 333 9.39 19.60 -8.46
N GLN A 334 9.03 19.32 -9.72
CA GLN A 334 7.82 19.89 -10.32
C GLN A 334 6.56 19.13 -9.93
N CYS A 335 6.59 17.79 -10.01
CA CYS A 335 5.36 16.99 -9.93
C CYS A 335 5.14 16.31 -8.58
N VAL A 336 6.17 16.17 -7.74
CA VAL A 336 6.03 15.62 -6.39
C VAL A 336 6.03 16.74 -5.35
N LEU A 337 7.09 17.54 -5.28
CA LEU A 337 7.22 18.65 -4.33
C LEU A 337 6.32 19.83 -4.72
N GLY A 338 6.44 20.29 -5.97
CA GLY A 338 5.73 21.46 -6.46
C GLY A 338 4.22 21.36 -6.34
N THR A 339 3.66 20.18 -6.58
CA THR A 339 2.20 19.93 -6.46
C THR A 339 1.72 19.87 -5.02
N TRP A 340 2.60 19.56 -4.05
CA TRP A 340 2.28 19.52 -2.63
C TRP A 340 2.47 20.88 -1.94
N ASP A 341 3.41 21.69 -2.43
CA ASP A 341 3.70 23.03 -1.90
C ASP A 341 2.80 24.13 -2.49
N THR A 342 2.10 23.88 -3.59
CA THR A 342 1.14 24.83 -4.18
C THR A 342 -0.09 25.08 -3.30
N GLU A 343 0.07 25.91 -2.28
CA GLU A 343 -1.01 26.60 -1.56
C GLU A 343 -1.31 28.02 -2.11
N GLN A 344 -0.74 28.45 -3.25
CA GLN A 344 -0.66 29.89 -3.55
C GLN A 344 -1.31 30.44 -4.83
N ASN A 345 -2.07 29.68 -5.65
CA ASN A 345 -2.79 30.33 -6.77
C ASN A 345 -3.90 29.50 -7.47
N ALA A 346 -4.73 28.75 -6.74
CA ALA A 346 -5.98 28.28 -7.33
C ALA A 346 -7.05 29.39 -7.24
N THR A 347 -7.17 30.21 -8.28
CA THR A 347 -8.37 31.03 -8.49
C THR A 347 -9.59 30.12 -8.51
N THR A 348 -10.56 30.51 -7.69
CA THR A 348 -11.86 29.88 -7.45
C THR A 348 -12.51 29.32 -8.72
N PRO A 349 -13.07 28.09 -8.71
CA PRO A 349 -13.95 27.64 -9.77
C PRO A 349 -15.15 28.58 -9.89
N VAL A 350 -15.47 29.00 -11.11
CA VAL A 350 -16.72 29.69 -11.43
C VAL A 350 -17.87 28.75 -11.10
N ALA A 351 -18.78 29.19 -10.22
CA ALA A 351 -19.97 28.43 -9.85
C ALA A 351 -20.81 28.10 -11.10
N PRO A 352 -21.49 26.93 -11.16
CA PRO A 352 -22.37 26.61 -12.26
C PRO A 352 -23.55 27.59 -12.28
N THR A 353 -23.78 28.25 -13.41
CA THR A 353 -24.95 29.09 -13.63
C THR A 353 -26.20 28.21 -13.73
N THR A 354 -26.82 27.85 -12.62
CA THR A 354 -28.17 27.28 -12.63
C THR A 354 -29.18 28.43 -12.72
N ALA A 355 -29.55 28.79 -13.95
CA ALA A 355 -30.74 29.58 -14.20
C ALA A 355 -31.97 28.66 -14.12
N ALA A 356 -32.57 28.54 -12.94
CA ALA A 356 -33.91 28.01 -12.77
C ALA A 356 -34.87 29.19 -12.51
N SER A 357 -35.57 29.61 -13.55
CA SER A 357 -36.65 30.60 -13.48
C SER A 357 -37.83 30.03 -12.67
N ARG A 358 -38.22 30.73 -11.60
CA ARG A 358 -39.44 30.46 -10.85
C ARG A 358 -40.40 31.64 -11.04
N PRO A 359 -41.66 31.45 -11.50
CA PRO A 359 -42.63 32.53 -11.52
C PRO A 359 -43.22 32.78 -10.12
N ALA A 360 -43.54 34.05 -9.89
CA ALA A 360 -44.03 34.62 -8.65
C ALA A 360 -45.48 34.21 -8.31
N ALA A 361 -45.79 34.29 -7.01
CA ALA A 361 -47.09 34.06 -6.41
C ALA A 361 -48.07 35.23 -6.63
N SER A 362 -49.37 34.90 -6.68
CA SER A 362 -50.49 35.83 -6.49
C SER A 362 -51.31 35.40 -5.25
N ALA A 363 -51.90 36.36 -4.56
CA ALA A 363 -52.32 36.28 -3.17
C ALA A 363 -53.85 36.07 -2.96
N THR A 364 -54.19 35.19 -2.00
CA THR A 364 -55.31 35.21 -0.99
C THR A 364 -56.80 35.30 -1.44
N PRO A 365 -57.83 35.02 -0.58
CA PRO A 365 -57.82 34.71 0.88
C PRO A 365 -58.77 33.58 1.41
N SER A 366 -58.55 33.25 2.70
CA SER A 366 -59.50 32.86 3.79
C SER A 366 -60.25 31.52 3.80
N ALA A 367 -60.03 30.72 4.85
CA ALA A 367 -60.98 30.54 5.98
C ALA A 367 -60.63 29.29 6.85
N GLY A 368 -60.77 29.40 8.18
CA GLY A 368 -61.13 28.27 9.04
C GLY A 368 -60.05 27.61 9.92
N VAL A 369 -59.92 28.10 11.16
CA VAL A 369 -59.49 27.37 12.38
C VAL A 369 -60.76 26.63 12.91
N PRO A 370 -60.77 25.48 13.65
CA PRO A 370 -59.92 25.26 14.83
C PRO A 370 -59.57 23.81 15.30
N THR A 371 -58.58 23.78 16.21
CA THR A 371 -58.46 22.98 17.47
C THR A 371 -58.02 21.50 17.53
N THR A 372 -57.08 21.27 18.49
CA THR A 372 -56.97 20.15 19.49
C THR A 372 -56.55 18.75 18.97
N LEU A 373 -55.73 17.89 19.60
CA LEU A 373 -55.24 17.66 20.98
C LEU A 373 -53.94 16.78 20.93
N LYS A 374 -53.06 16.92 21.93
CA LYS A 374 -52.17 15.87 22.48
C LYS A 374 -52.87 15.33 23.78
N PRO A 375 -52.41 14.33 24.57
CA PRO A 375 -51.33 13.33 24.43
C PRO A 375 -51.67 11.89 24.93
N SER A 376 -50.76 10.91 24.76
CA SER A 376 -50.38 9.82 25.72
C SER A 376 -49.53 8.78 24.97
N ALA A 377 -48.29 8.43 25.34
CA ALA A 377 -47.78 7.83 26.59
C ALA A 377 -48.26 6.39 26.83
N VAL A 378 -47.39 5.41 26.56
CA VAL A 378 -47.45 4.04 27.10
C VAL A 378 -46.03 3.67 27.56
N PRO A 379 -45.85 3.17 28.81
CA PRO A 379 -44.53 2.87 29.36
C PRO A 379 -44.07 1.43 29.06
N MET A 380 -42.75 1.27 28.89
CA MET A 380 -42.05 -0.01 28.94
C MET A 380 -42.02 -0.53 30.38
N SER A 381 -42.29 -1.83 30.54
CA SER A 381 -42.03 -2.59 31.75
C SER A 381 -40.74 -3.40 31.60
N SER A 382 -39.97 -3.45 32.67
CA SER A 382 -38.62 -3.98 32.76
C SER A 382 -38.50 -5.00 33.90
N LEU A 383 -37.59 -5.98 33.70
CA LEU A 383 -36.83 -6.80 34.69
C LEU A 383 -37.49 -8.08 35.26
N PRO A 384 -36.69 -9.04 35.84
CA PRO A 384 -35.23 -9.05 36.00
C PRO A 384 -34.48 -10.33 35.58
N ALA A 385 -33.17 -10.17 35.39
CA ALA A 385 -32.14 -11.20 35.39
C ALA A 385 -31.85 -11.71 36.81
N SER A 386 -31.56 -13.01 36.93
CA SER A 386 -31.16 -13.68 38.19
C SER A 386 -29.65 -13.65 38.38
N SER A 387 -29.22 -13.49 39.63
CA SER A 387 -27.84 -13.32 40.10
C SER A 387 -27.31 -14.55 40.86
N ARG A 388 -25.98 -14.68 40.84
CA ARG A 388 -25.06 -15.77 41.23
C ARG A 388 -25.00 -16.04 42.75
N PRO A 389 -24.34 -17.14 43.22
CA PRO A 389 -22.94 -16.98 43.71
C PRO A 389 -22.00 -18.19 43.46
N PRO A 390 -20.69 -18.09 43.77
CA PRO A 390 -19.59 -18.87 43.18
C PRO A 390 -19.04 -19.99 44.08
N VAL A 391 -18.23 -20.89 43.49
CA VAL A 391 -17.41 -21.87 44.23
C VAL A 391 -15.93 -21.71 43.89
N SER A 392 -15.20 -21.21 44.89
CA SER A 392 -13.84 -21.54 45.36
C SER A 392 -12.72 -21.96 44.39
N SER A 393 -11.65 -21.17 44.42
CA SER A 393 -10.27 -21.49 44.03
C SER A 393 -9.41 -21.86 45.26
N ALA A 394 -8.55 -22.88 45.15
CA ALA A 394 -7.37 -23.10 46.02
C ALA A 394 -6.47 -24.25 45.48
N PRO A 395 -5.18 -24.33 45.87
CA PRO A 395 -4.06 -24.45 44.91
C PRO A 395 -3.09 -25.64 45.15
N ALA A 396 -1.95 -25.61 44.44
CA ALA A 396 -0.68 -26.36 44.65
C ALA A 396 -0.63 -27.76 43.97
N SER A 397 0.49 -28.34 43.50
CA SER A 397 1.93 -28.04 43.61
C SER A 397 2.75 -28.91 42.61
N SER A 398 3.90 -28.37 42.19
CA SER A 398 5.23 -28.97 41.89
C SER A 398 5.50 -30.48 41.72
N GLY A 399 6.46 -30.78 40.83
CA GLY A 399 7.37 -31.95 40.82
C GLY A 399 6.98 -33.01 39.79
N GLY A 400 7.83 -33.59 38.94
CA GLY A 400 9.29 -33.68 38.87
C GLY A 400 9.63 -35.12 38.45
N GLU A 401 10.48 -35.26 37.41
CA GLU A 401 11.18 -36.50 36.97
C GLU A 401 10.28 -37.61 36.38
N GLU A 402 10.64 -38.39 35.35
CA GLU A 402 11.91 -39.08 35.08
C GLU A 402 11.92 -39.53 33.60
N GLY A 403 13.10 -39.62 32.97
CA GLY A 403 13.26 -40.08 31.60
C GLY A 403 13.52 -41.58 31.50
N ILE A 404 13.09 -42.22 30.40
CA ILE A 404 13.57 -43.54 29.95
C ILE A 404 13.54 -43.59 28.41
N LEU A 405 14.69 -43.86 27.78
CA LEU A 405 14.87 -44.29 26.38
C LEU A 405 14.88 -45.84 26.30
N PRO A 406 14.94 -46.47 25.10
CA PRO A 406 13.88 -46.90 24.19
C PRO A 406 13.75 -48.46 24.20
N PRO A 407 13.02 -49.11 23.25
CA PRO A 407 13.73 -49.58 22.05
C PRO A 407 12.91 -49.60 20.74
N THR A 408 13.69 -49.70 19.67
CA THR A 408 13.39 -50.04 18.26
C THR A 408 12.40 -51.19 18.03
N SER A 409 11.56 -51.07 16.98
CA SER A 409 11.33 -52.12 15.98
C SER A 409 10.57 -51.59 14.74
N ILE A 410 11.05 -52.05 13.58
CA ILE A 410 10.66 -51.74 12.20
C ILE A 410 9.38 -52.50 11.83
N VAL A 411 8.40 -51.86 11.17
CA VAL A 411 7.52 -52.51 10.17
C VAL A 411 7.19 -51.53 9.04
N SER A 412 7.59 -51.92 7.83
CA SER A 412 7.18 -51.36 6.54
C SER A 412 5.89 -52.04 6.07
N MET A 413 4.94 -51.29 5.50
CA MET A 413 3.93 -51.80 4.56
C MET A 413 3.41 -50.65 3.64
N PRO A 414 3.09 -50.92 2.36
CA PRO A 414 2.73 -49.93 1.35
C PRO A 414 1.21 -49.75 1.18
N THR A 415 0.77 -48.62 0.64
CA THR A 415 -0.63 -48.42 0.20
C THR A 415 -0.69 -48.16 -1.30
N THR A 416 -0.91 -49.22 -2.06
CA THR A 416 -1.45 -49.18 -3.43
C THR A 416 -2.98 -49.25 -3.36
N LEU A 417 -3.67 -48.24 -3.89
CA LEU A 417 -5.11 -48.25 -4.13
C LEU A 417 -5.40 -48.66 -5.57
N LEU A 418 -6.16 -49.74 -5.72
CA LEU A 418 -6.72 -50.25 -6.97
C LEU A 418 -7.90 -49.38 -7.42
N VAL A 419 -7.93 -49.08 -8.72
CA VAL A 419 -9.04 -48.42 -9.43
C VAL A 419 -9.88 -49.51 -10.09
N ASP A 420 -11.20 -49.49 -9.85
CA ASP A 420 -12.21 -50.33 -10.49
C ASP A 420 -12.87 -49.55 -11.66
N PRO A 421 -12.90 -50.07 -12.90
CA PRO A 421 -13.48 -49.38 -14.05
C PRO A 421 -14.85 -49.96 -14.42
N SER A 422 -15.94 -49.21 -14.16
CA SER A 422 -17.21 -49.47 -14.85
C SER A 422 -18.13 -48.24 -14.96
N THR A 423 -18.48 -47.90 -16.22
CA THR A 423 -19.65 -47.11 -16.71
C THR A 423 -19.51 -45.57 -16.85
N PRO A 424 -20.28 -44.90 -17.74
CA PRO A 424 -19.84 -44.56 -19.10
C PRO A 424 -19.91 -43.05 -19.44
N THR A 425 -19.11 -42.63 -20.41
CA THR A 425 -19.02 -41.27 -20.97
C THR A 425 -20.25 -40.88 -21.81
N PRO A 426 -20.88 -39.70 -21.60
CA PRO A 426 -21.87 -39.15 -22.52
C PRO A 426 -21.22 -38.36 -23.70
N PRO A 427 -21.91 -38.23 -24.85
CA PRO A 427 -21.31 -37.87 -26.14
C PRO A 427 -21.10 -36.37 -26.37
N LEU A 428 -20.09 -36.06 -27.19
CA LEU A 428 -19.79 -34.74 -27.75
C LEU A 428 -20.93 -34.22 -28.65
N PRO A 429 -21.28 -32.92 -28.61
CA PRO A 429 -22.06 -32.29 -29.65
C PRO A 429 -21.15 -31.73 -30.76
N THR A 430 -21.33 -32.24 -31.97
CA THR A 430 -20.86 -31.63 -33.23
C THR A 430 -21.82 -30.52 -33.65
N GLY A 431 -21.33 -29.30 -33.83
CA GLY A 431 -22.09 -28.21 -34.43
C GLY A 431 -21.23 -26.99 -34.71
N ALA A 432 -20.93 -26.75 -35.99
CA ALA A 432 -20.15 -25.62 -36.47
C ALA A 432 -20.87 -24.27 -36.25
N ARG A 433 -20.20 -23.29 -35.65
CA ARG A 433 -20.45 -21.86 -35.88
C ARG A 433 -19.14 -21.05 -35.90
N ARG A 434 -19.10 -20.14 -36.86
CA ARG A 434 -18.03 -19.21 -37.24
C ARG A 434 -17.81 -18.07 -36.22
N ASN A 435 -16.59 -17.55 -36.30
CA ASN A 435 -16.11 -16.18 -36.02
C ASN A 435 -15.78 -15.77 -34.58
N GLY A 436 -14.53 -15.34 -34.40
CA GLY A 436 -14.11 -14.41 -33.34
C GLY A 436 -12.79 -14.76 -32.66
N THR A 437 -11.68 -14.84 -33.39
CA THR A 437 -10.33 -14.85 -32.79
C THR A 437 -9.96 -13.46 -32.29
N THR A 438 -10.02 -13.25 -30.98
CA THR A 438 -9.17 -12.30 -30.25
C THR A 438 -8.65 -13.00 -29.02
N THR A 439 -7.60 -13.80 -29.21
CA THR A 439 -6.72 -14.24 -28.15
C THR A 439 -5.86 -13.04 -27.75
N THR A 440 -6.26 -12.30 -26.72
CA THR A 440 -5.33 -11.51 -25.93
C THR A 440 -4.48 -12.49 -25.13
N ALA A 441 -3.24 -12.69 -25.59
CA ALA A 441 -2.20 -13.31 -24.78
C ALA A 441 -1.98 -12.45 -23.52
N PRO A 442 -1.66 -13.05 -22.36
CA PRO A 442 -1.19 -12.28 -21.21
C PRO A 442 0.08 -11.50 -21.62
N PRO A 443 0.22 -10.22 -21.25
CA PRO A 443 1.44 -9.48 -21.52
C PRO A 443 2.63 -10.17 -20.84
N ALA A 444 3.74 -10.23 -21.58
CA ALA A 444 4.99 -10.79 -21.09
C ALA A 444 5.56 -9.92 -19.97
N GLN A 445 5.68 -10.48 -18.76
CA GLN A 445 6.42 -9.89 -17.65
C GLN A 445 7.80 -10.56 -17.55
N PRO A 446 8.88 -9.78 -17.47
CA PRO A 446 9.70 -9.88 -16.26
C PRO A 446 10.46 -8.61 -15.83
N THR A 447 10.53 -8.47 -14.50
CA THR A 447 11.67 -8.07 -13.65
C THR A 447 12.21 -6.62 -13.67
N ALA A 448 12.22 -6.01 -12.49
CA ALA A 448 13.27 -5.08 -12.07
C ALA A 448 14.62 -5.83 -11.94
N ALA A 449 15.18 -6.28 -13.06
CA ALA A 449 16.52 -6.81 -13.13
C ALA A 449 17.48 -5.68 -13.53
N GLY A 450 18.21 -5.15 -12.54
CA GLY A 450 19.34 -4.27 -12.80
C GLY A 450 20.39 -5.00 -13.65
N ALA A 451 20.51 -4.62 -14.91
CA ALA A 451 21.59 -5.08 -15.78
C ALA A 451 22.85 -4.24 -15.50
N ARG A 452 23.80 -4.81 -14.74
CA ARG A 452 25.20 -4.38 -14.79
C ARG A 452 25.77 -4.70 -16.17
N VAL A 453 26.29 -3.70 -16.86
CA VAL A 453 27.16 -3.88 -18.02
C VAL A 453 28.53 -4.32 -17.52
N GLU A 454 28.92 -5.57 -17.79
CA GLU A 454 30.31 -6.01 -17.61
C GLU A 454 31.19 -5.41 -18.71
N PHE A 455 32.17 -4.60 -18.31
CA PHE A 455 33.26 -4.18 -19.18
C PHE A 455 34.25 -5.35 -19.32
N VAL A 456 34.22 -6.03 -20.46
CA VAL A 456 35.29 -6.95 -20.86
C VAL A 456 36.48 -6.10 -21.31
N GLY A 457 37.52 -6.08 -20.48
CA GLY A 457 38.83 -5.55 -20.84
C GLY A 457 39.48 -6.43 -21.91
N CYS A 458 39.74 -5.86 -23.08
CA CYS A 458 40.59 -6.48 -24.09
C CYS A 458 41.99 -5.88 -23.95
N LEU A 459 42.90 -6.63 -23.31
CA LEU A 459 44.34 -6.47 -23.47
C LEU A 459 44.73 -6.99 -24.85
N LEU A 460 45.21 -6.12 -25.73
CA LEU A 460 46.14 -6.48 -26.80
C LEU A 460 47.15 -5.35 -26.93
N GLY A 461 48.41 -5.68 -26.62
CA GLY A 461 49.53 -4.77 -26.72
C GLY A 461 50.17 -4.75 -28.12
N LEU A 462 51.27 -3.98 -28.14
CA LEU A 462 52.34 -3.86 -29.15
C LEU A 462 52.14 -2.84 -30.27
N GLY A 463 53.02 -1.84 -30.27
CA GLY A 463 53.25 -0.95 -31.41
C GLY A 463 54.09 0.28 -31.07
N LEU A 464 55.39 0.09 -30.85
CA LEU A 464 56.44 1.13 -30.89
C LEU A 464 56.22 2.08 -32.08
N PHE A 465 56.36 3.39 -31.89
CA PHE A 465 57.19 4.25 -32.75
C PHE A 465 57.60 5.52 -32.00
N ALA A 466 58.91 5.70 -31.90
CA ALA A 466 59.56 6.88 -31.36
C ALA A 466 59.84 7.92 -32.46
N SER A 467 60.09 9.16 -32.02
CA SER A 467 60.70 10.31 -32.73
C SER A 467 59.68 11.20 -33.45
N LEU A 468 59.71 12.55 -33.42
CA LEU A 468 60.83 13.51 -33.35
C LEU A 468 60.30 14.89 -32.86
N PHE A 469 61.16 15.62 -32.13
CA PHE A 469 61.36 17.09 -32.09
C PHE A 469 60.25 18.03 -32.61
N LEU A 470 59.69 18.88 -31.74
CA LEU A 470 60.05 20.30 -31.49
C LEU A 470 59.11 20.92 -30.45
#